data_AF-A0A1B6KSB4-F1
#
_entry.id   AF-A0A1B6KSB4-F1
#
_cell.length_a   1.000
_cell.length_b   1.000
_cell.length_c   1.000
_cell.angle_alpha   90.00
_cell.angle_beta   90.00
_cell.angle_gamma   90.00
#
_symmetry.space_group_name_H-M   'P 1'
#
loop_
_entity.id
_entity.type
_entity.pdbx_description
1 polymer ?
#
loop_
_entity_poly.entity_id
_entity_poly.type
_entity_poly.pdbx_seq_one_letter_code
_entity_poly.pdbx_strand_id
1 'polypeptide(L)'
;MPKPTSDDDVVIEPEKVKPTSKLSRILESSNEIENSSVGLCSPTLSQWSRGEVITSTGSLVKGSSVLTESPQNSQSLSNRSVSSQMGCKEMAAFTKFARTMRKQILEMDPKISFTKVAQQLQARWRILNSEEKKKYEEAMIVKKVAKPASEEKQSKLTVLKLSSSRKPSIEVEVDMDSLKQLVNCSNVEQSEVHLVGQLEASPLWAFHRPGSDIGVFSVARLQEAVKFHQHLASFALAVKLLDDSTPVTSREVGQAEWNLLLSLERSPNGVIRDSRLVSNGFFVEIIEAHGGVEEEVVKITYVPQNISYCGVEELREILGLLLQHGPQASLAQCRPLKVISFIRSEVMRECSRQELPTCPDLVSQLLSYWLRNVAPNTQSCIHYHPVTHALNPS
;
A
#
# COMPACT_ATOMS: atom_id res chain seq x y z
N MET A 1 -79.82 14.90 3.45
CA MET A 1 -79.84 14.29 4.79
C MET A 1 -79.46 12.82 4.64
N PRO A 2 -78.82 12.15 5.60
CA PRO A 2 -77.92 12.61 6.67
C PRO A 2 -76.67 11.69 6.88
N LYS A 3 -75.72 12.13 7.71
CA LYS A 3 -74.76 11.32 8.52
C LYS A 3 -75.54 10.61 9.67
N PRO A 4 -74.93 10.08 10.75
CA PRO A 4 -73.86 9.08 10.97
C PRO A 4 -74.31 7.96 11.97
N THR A 5 -73.47 6.97 12.31
CA THR A 5 -73.42 6.19 13.59
C THR A 5 -72.35 5.09 13.46
N SER A 6 -71.65 4.55 14.45
CA SER A 6 -71.25 4.88 15.83
C SER A 6 -70.33 3.72 16.29
N ASP A 7 -69.31 4.07 17.07
CA ASP A 7 -68.57 3.31 18.10
C ASP A 7 -68.84 1.81 18.33
N ASP A 8 -67.75 1.05 18.49
CA ASP A 8 -67.63 0.07 19.57
C ASP A 8 -66.15 -0.04 20.05
N ASP A 9 -66.01 0.15 21.35
CA ASP A 9 -64.80 0.10 22.17
C ASP A 9 -64.23 -1.32 22.34
N VAL A 10 -62.90 -1.45 22.40
CA VAL A 10 -62.24 -2.35 23.37
C VAL A 10 -61.01 -1.68 23.97
N VAL A 11 -61.19 -1.28 25.23
CA VAL A 11 -60.20 -0.86 26.22
C VAL A 11 -59.49 -2.09 26.78
N ILE A 12 -58.15 -2.12 26.76
CA ILE A 12 -57.32 -2.74 27.83
C ILE A 12 -55.99 -1.96 27.96
N GLU A 13 -55.89 -1.12 28.98
CA GLU A 13 -54.63 -0.80 29.67
C GLU A 13 -54.67 -1.47 31.08
N PRO A 14 -53.67 -1.30 31.97
CA PRO A 14 -52.30 -1.82 31.91
C PRO A 14 -51.96 -2.55 33.24
N GLU A 15 -50.85 -3.31 33.31
CA GLU A 15 -50.28 -3.62 34.64
C GLU A 15 -48.75 -3.52 34.68
N LYS A 16 -48.31 -2.63 35.59
CA LYS A 16 -46.94 -2.36 36.03
C LYS A 16 -46.48 -3.46 36.98
N VAL A 17 -45.15 -3.69 37.06
CA VAL A 17 -44.27 -3.54 38.26
C VAL A 17 -42.85 -3.97 37.82
N LYS A 18 -41.87 -3.06 37.62
CA LYS A 18 -40.93 -2.40 38.57
C LYS A 18 -39.72 -3.28 39.03
N PRO A 19 -38.60 -2.68 39.48
CA PRO A 19 -37.32 -2.69 38.76
C PRO A 19 -36.19 -3.40 39.54
N THR A 20 -35.10 -3.76 38.87
CA THR A 20 -33.85 -4.08 39.59
C THR A 20 -32.63 -3.43 38.95
N SER A 21 -31.94 -2.70 39.84
CA SER A 21 -30.62 -2.11 39.72
C SER A 21 -29.52 -3.13 39.44
N LYS A 22 -28.59 -2.81 38.55
CA LYS A 22 -27.14 -2.98 38.77
C LYS A 22 -26.34 -2.28 37.67
N LEU A 23 -25.98 -1.04 37.98
CA LEU A 23 -24.77 -0.39 37.46
C LEU A 23 -23.59 -0.91 38.28
N SER A 24 -22.43 -1.02 37.64
CA SER A 24 -21.08 -1.31 38.15
C SER A 24 -20.68 -2.79 38.35
N ARG A 25 -19.49 -3.11 37.80
CA ARG A 25 -18.75 -4.39 37.76
C ARG A 25 -19.05 -5.32 36.59
N ILE A 26 -18.51 -5.01 35.39
CA ILE A 26 -17.68 -5.94 34.59
C ILE A 26 -16.70 -5.07 33.76
N LEU A 27 -15.76 -4.42 34.45
CA LEU A 27 -14.41 -4.21 33.95
C LEU A 27 -13.57 -5.28 34.67
N GLU A 28 -12.63 -5.89 33.95
CA GLU A 28 -11.66 -6.91 34.41
C GLU A 28 -12.14 -8.37 34.52
N SER A 29 -12.12 -9.07 33.38
CA SER A 29 -11.90 -10.53 33.23
C SER A 29 -12.09 -10.86 31.73
N SER A 30 -11.20 -11.46 30.94
CA SER A 30 -10.02 -12.27 31.20
C SER A 30 -9.12 -12.21 29.96
N ASN A 31 -7.86 -11.86 30.15
CA ASN A 31 -6.78 -12.06 29.17
C ASN A 31 -5.93 -13.26 29.65
N GLU A 32 -6.58 -14.41 29.84
CA GLU A 32 -5.90 -15.66 30.19
C GLU A 32 -6.09 -16.65 29.05
N ILE A 33 -5.25 -16.51 28.02
CA ILE A 33 -4.95 -17.64 27.13
C ILE A 33 -3.98 -18.51 27.92
N GLU A 34 -4.50 -19.59 28.51
CA GLU A 34 -3.68 -20.66 29.08
C GLU A 34 -2.86 -21.33 27.97
N ASN A 35 -1.59 -20.95 27.85
CA ASN A 35 -0.60 -21.71 27.08
C ASN A 35 -0.17 -22.95 27.89
N SER A 36 -1.09 -23.90 28.06
CA SER A 36 -0.85 -25.11 28.85
C SER A 36 -0.17 -26.25 28.06
N SER A 37 0.25 -26.04 26.82
CA SER A 37 0.92 -27.08 26.02
C SER A 37 2.41 -26.88 25.75
N VAL A 38 3.01 -25.75 26.15
CA VAL A 38 4.48 -25.56 26.11
C VAL A 38 4.88 -24.73 27.32
N GLY A 39 5.46 -25.37 28.34
CA GLY A 39 5.87 -24.74 29.60
C GLY A 39 6.92 -23.63 29.42
N LEU A 40 6.47 -22.45 29.03
CA LEU A 40 7.27 -21.25 28.87
C LEU A 40 7.00 -20.32 30.04
N CYS A 41 8.05 -19.91 30.76
CA CYS A 41 7.97 -18.79 31.70
C CYS A 41 7.66 -17.52 30.90
N SER A 42 6.78 -16.65 31.40
CA SER A 42 6.43 -15.37 30.80
C SER A 42 7.67 -14.45 30.74
N PRO A 43 8.31 -14.27 29.56
CA PRO A 43 9.52 -13.48 29.47
C PRO A 43 9.15 -11.99 29.48
N THR A 44 10.00 -11.15 30.06
CA THR A 44 9.86 -9.69 29.93
C THR A 44 10.17 -9.23 28.50
N LEU A 45 9.63 -8.08 28.09
CA LEU A 45 9.83 -7.49 26.76
C LEU A 45 11.32 -7.29 26.40
N SER A 46 12.15 -7.01 27.40
CA SER A 46 13.60 -6.86 27.25
C SER A 46 14.31 -8.20 27.00
N GLN A 47 13.89 -9.28 27.66
CA GLN A 47 14.43 -10.63 27.45
C GLN A 47 14.06 -11.16 26.07
N TRP A 48 12.84 -10.86 25.60
CA TRP A 48 12.41 -11.17 24.24
C TRP A 48 13.25 -10.45 23.19
N SER A 49 13.51 -9.16 23.39
CA SER A 49 14.31 -8.35 22.46
C SER A 49 15.78 -8.78 22.40
N ARG A 50 16.31 -9.44 23.43
CA ARG A 50 17.69 -9.93 23.52
C ARG A 50 17.86 -11.40 23.15
N GLY A 51 16.77 -12.12 22.89
CA GLY A 51 16.81 -13.56 22.62
C GLY A 51 17.15 -14.41 23.86
N GLU A 52 16.95 -13.86 25.06
CA GLU A 52 17.28 -14.50 26.34
C GLU A 52 16.04 -15.19 26.95
N VAL A 53 15.39 -16.04 26.17
CA VAL A 53 14.16 -16.74 26.60
C VAL A 53 14.53 -18.08 27.21
N ILE A 54 14.11 -18.31 28.46
CA ILE A 54 14.44 -19.50 29.23
C ILE A 54 13.16 -20.34 29.40
N THR A 55 13.25 -21.66 29.23
CA THR A 55 12.14 -22.59 29.54
C THR A 55 11.93 -22.72 31.04
N SER A 56 10.78 -23.21 31.48
CA SER A 56 10.50 -23.47 32.91
C SER A 56 11.46 -24.48 33.56
N THR A 57 12.22 -25.23 32.74
CA THR A 57 13.27 -26.17 33.15
C THR A 57 14.68 -25.56 33.21
N GLY A 58 14.82 -24.23 33.01
CA GLY A 58 16.08 -23.50 33.13
C GLY A 58 16.98 -23.54 31.88
N SER A 59 16.48 -24.00 30.74
CA SER A 59 17.25 -24.10 29.49
C SER A 59 16.98 -22.91 28.56
N LEU A 60 18.04 -22.32 27.99
CA LEU A 60 17.93 -21.21 27.03
C LEU A 60 17.37 -21.72 25.70
N VAL A 61 16.27 -21.12 25.24
CA VAL A 61 15.64 -21.42 23.95
C VAL A 61 16.53 -20.91 22.82
N LYS A 62 17.31 -21.81 22.23
CA LYS A 62 18.01 -21.56 20.96
C LYS A 62 17.05 -21.87 19.81
N GLY A 63 16.91 -20.95 18.85
CA GLY A 63 16.12 -21.20 17.64
C GLY A 63 16.70 -22.38 16.84
N SER A 64 15.83 -23.15 16.17
CA SER A 64 16.24 -24.25 15.29
C SER A 64 17.17 -23.73 14.19
N SER A 65 18.44 -24.09 14.25
CA SER A 65 19.36 -23.93 13.14
C SER A 65 19.17 -25.10 12.18
N VAL A 66 18.39 -24.90 11.12
CA VAL A 66 18.34 -25.82 9.98
C VAL A 66 19.33 -25.31 8.94
N LEU A 67 20.62 -25.38 9.26
CA LEU A 67 21.71 -25.39 8.29
C LEU A 67 22.82 -26.25 8.86
N THR A 68 23.13 -27.32 8.13
CA THR A 68 24.18 -28.28 8.37
C THR A 68 25.55 -27.60 8.56
N GLU A 69 26.25 -28.00 9.62
CA GLU A 69 27.63 -27.60 9.87
C GLU A 69 28.59 -28.30 8.90
N SER A 70 29.49 -27.52 8.30
CA SER A 70 30.81 -27.99 7.88
C SER A 70 31.82 -26.83 7.96
N PRO A 71 33.10 -27.14 8.21
CA PRO A 71 33.95 -26.25 9.00
C PRO A 71 34.64 -25.16 8.17
N GLN A 72 34.65 -23.96 8.76
CA GLN A 72 35.60 -22.86 8.63
C GLN A 72 36.26 -22.59 7.26
N ASN A 73 35.84 -21.51 6.61
CA ASN A 73 36.78 -20.45 6.29
C ASN A 73 36.08 -19.08 6.17
N SER A 74 36.73 -18.08 6.74
CA SER A 74 36.32 -16.67 6.80
C SER A 74 35.92 -16.09 5.44
N GLN A 75 34.71 -15.52 5.32
CA GLN A 75 34.37 -14.29 4.56
C GLN A 75 32.84 -14.10 4.46
N SER A 76 32.23 -13.46 5.46
CA SER A 76 30.84 -12.99 5.40
C SER A 76 30.84 -11.46 5.32
N LEU A 77 30.92 -10.93 4.10
CA LEU A 77 30.74 -9.48 3.83
C LEU A 77 29.69 -9.19 2.75
N SER A 78 29.03 -10.20 2.16
CA SER A 78 28.10 -9.98 1.05
C SER A 78 26.64 -9.74 1.45
N ASN A 79 26.22 -9.96 2.70
CA ASN A 79 24.80 -9.88 3.09
C ASN A 79 24.54 -8.99 4.33
N ARG A 80 25.10 -7.77 4.38
CA ARG A 80 24.73 -6.78 5.40
C ARG A 80 24.06 -5.57 4.78
N SER A 81 22.94 -5.14 5.37
CA SER A 81 22.20 -3.94 4.97
C SER A 81 23.09 -2.69 5.06
N VAL A 82 22.99 -1.80 4.06
CA VAL A 82 23.83 -0.61 3.86
C VAL A 82 23.94 0.27 5.11
N SER A 83 22.88 0.35 5.92
CA SER A 83 22.84 1.10 7.18
C SER A 83 23.83 0.57 8.24
N SER A 84 24.02 -0.74 8.32
CA SER A 84 24.92 -1.38 9.30
C SER A 84 26.40 -1.30 8.93
N GLN A 85 26.73 -0.86 7.70
CA GLN A 85 28.09 -0.83 7.16
C GLN A 85 28.75 0.56 7.26
N MET A 86 28.01 1.58 7.70
CA MET A 86 28.42 2.99 7.74
C MET A 86 29.53 3.35 8.76
N GLY A 87 30.16 2.37 9.42
CA GLY A 87 31.21 2.56 10.42
C GLY A 87 32.51 1.76 10.21
N CYS A 88 32.62 0.97 9.14
CA CYS A 88 33.83 0.16 8.91
C CYS A 88 34.97 0.99 8.31
N LYS A 89 36.10 1.09 9.04
CA LYS A 89 37.31 1.86 8.63
C LYS A 89 37.85 1.42 7.26
N GLU A 90 37.80 0.12 6.95
CA GLU A 90 38.23 -0.43 5.66
C GLU A 90 37.40 0.11 4.48
N MET A 91 36.09 0.33 4.67
CA MET A 91 35.22 0.88 3.62
C MET A 91 35.44 2.38 3.42
N ALA A 92 35.81 3.10 4.48
CA ALA A 92 36.16 4.52 4.38
C ALA A 92 37.47 4.73 3.58
N ALA A 93 38.47 3.87 3.79
CA ALA A 93 39.73 3.90 3.03
C ALA A 93 39.50 3.57 1.55
N PHE A 94 38.73 2.51 1.25
CA PHE A 94 38.34 2.16 -0.11
C PHE A 94 37.58 3.30 -0.81
N THR A 95 36.66 3.96 -0.11
CA THR A 95 35.87 5.06 -0.70
C THR A 95 36.75 6.23 -1.15
N LYS A 96 37.77 6.58 -0.36
CA LYS A 96 38.73 7.65 -0.71
C LYS A 96 39.62 7.25 -1.90
N PHE A 97 40.11 6.01 -1.90
CA PHE A 97 40.84 5.44 -3.01
C PHE A 97 40.01 5.42 -4.30
N ALA A 98 38.77 4.91 -4.23
CA ALA A 98 37.87 4.80 -5.36
C ALA A 98 37.54 6.16 -5.97
N ARG A 99 37.36 7.21 -5.16
CA ARG A 99 37.15 8.59 -5.68
C ARG A 99 38.35 9.10 -6.46
N THR A 100 39.56 8.85 -5.96
CA THR A 100 40.80 9.34 -6.57
C THR A 100 41.09 8.57 -7.86
N MET A 101 41.02 7.24 -7.82
CA MET A 101 41.30 6.39 -8.98
C MET A 101 40.20 6.45 -10.04
N ARG A 102 38.93 6.61 -9.66
CA ARG A 102 37.84 6.79 -10.63
C ARG A 102 38.07 8.03 -11.48
N LYS A 103 38.55 9.13 -10.88
CA LYS A 103 38.89 10.36 -11.63
C LYS A 103 39.98 10.09 -12.66
N GLN A 104 41.05 9.38 -12.29
CA GLN A 104 42.12 9.01 -13.21
C GLN A 104 41.66 8.05 -14.32
N ILE A 105 40.78 7.10 -14.02
CA ILE A 105 40.22 6.17 -15.02
C ILE A 105 39.34 6.92 -16.03
N LEU A 106 38.50 7.86 -15.56
CA LEU A 106 37.66 8.68 -16.44
C LEU A 106 38.46 9.69 -17.28
N GLU A 107 39.58 10.20 -16.78
CA GLU A 107 40.48 11.09 -17.54
C GLU A 107 41.21 10.34 -18.66
N MET A 108 41.56 9.07 -18.46
CA MET A 108 42.25 8.25 -19.46
C MET A 108 41.31 7.60 -20.48
N ASP A 109 40.09 7.25 -20.07
CA ASP A 109 39.07 6.68 -20.96
C ASP A 109 37.68 7.23 -20.62
N PRO A 110 37.22 8.31 -21.29
CA PRO A 110 35.94 8.94 -20.99
C PRO A 110 34.71 8.14 -21.48
N LYS A 111 34.89 7.03 -22.22
CA LYS A 111 33.78 6.21 -22.76
C LYS A 111 33.63 4.83 -22.10
N ILE A 112 34.40 4.53 -21.06
CA ILE A 112 34.33 3.23 -20.38
C ILE A 112 33.03 3.03 -19.59
N SER A 113 32.46 1.83 -19.63
CA SER A 113 31.22 1.52 -18.89
C SER A 113 31.46 1.51 -17.38
N PHE A 114 30.46 1.98 -16.63
CA PHE A 114 30.50 2.04 -15.16
C PHE A 114 30.87 0.69 -14.52
N THR A 115 30.34 -0.42 -15.06
CA THR A 115 30.61 -1.78 -14.57
C THR A 115 32.09 -2.15 -14.72
N LYS A 116 32.72 -1.74 -15.82
CA LYS A 116 34.14 -2.01 -16.09
C LYS A 116 35.06 -1.13 -15.22
N VAL A 117 34.65 0.10 -14.91
CA VAL A 117 35.34 0.96 -13.93
C VAL A 117 35.28 0.36 -12.54
N ALA A 118 34.13 -0.16 -12.11
CA ALA A 118 33.98 -0.80 -10.81
C ALA A 118 34.90 -2.03 -10.66
N GLN A 119 34.96 -2.88 -11.69
CA GLN A 119 35.86 -4.03 -11.73
C GLN A 119 37.35 -3.61 -11.67
N GLN A 120 37.75 -2.60 -12.43
CA GLN A 120 39.12 -2.07 -12.39
C GLN A 120 39.49 -1.49 -11.01
N LEU A 121 38.58 -0.75 -10.37
CA LEU A 121 38.79 -0.20 -9.04
C LEU A 121 38.99 -1.32 -8.00
N GLN A 122 38.19 -2.37 -8.08
CA GLN A 122 38.28 -3.50 -7.15
C GLN A 122 39.56 -4.33 -7.38
N ALA A 123 39.94 -4.56 -8.64
CA ALA A 123 41.20 -5.22 -8.98
C ALA A 123 42.42 -4.43 -8.48
N ARG A 124 42.44 -3.11 -8.73
CA ARG A 124 43.52 -2.22 -8.26
C ARG A 124 43.59 -2.14 -6.73
N TRP A 125 42.45 -2.17 -6.03
CA TRP A 125 42.43 -2.22 -4.56
C TRP A 125 42.95 -3.53 -3.98
N ARG A 126 42.71 -4.67 -4.67
CA ARG A 126 43.21 -5.98 -4.27
C ARG A 126 44.74 -6.08 -4.38
N ILE A 127 45.32 -5.45 -5.40
CA ILE A 127 46.76 -5.49 -5.69
C ILE A 127 47.55 -4.46 -4.83
N LEU A 128 46.87 -3.48 -4.22
CA LEU A 128 47.52 -2.46 -3.39
C LEU A 128 48.16 -3.05 -2.12
N ASN A 129 49.44 -2.74 -1.89
CA ASN A 129 50.22 -3.15 -0.71
C ASN A 129 49.65 -2.58 0.60
N SER A 130 49.91 -3.29 1.72
CA SER A 130 49.42 -2.92 3.06
C SER A 130 49.83 -1.49 3.48
N GLU A 131 51.02 -1.04 3.07
CA GLU A 131 51.55 0.30 3.35
C GLU A 131 50.80 1.44 2.61
N GLU A 132 50.31 1.18 1.40
CA GLU A 132 49.57 2.18 0.62
C GLU A 132 48.13 2.29 1.09
N LYS A 133 47.54 1.17 1.55
CA LYS A 133 46.23 1.17 2.22
C LYS A 133 46.26 2.00 3.50
N LYS A 134 47.37 1.93 4.26
CA LYS A 134 47.58 2.70 5.48
C LYS A 134 47.64 4.23 5.24
N LYS A 135 48.19 4.70 4.11
CA LYS A 135 48.17 6.12 3.73
C LYS A 135 46.75 6.69 3.61
N TYR A 136 45.79 5.88 3.12
CA TYR A 136 44.40 6.29 3.00
C TYR A 136 43.66 6.25 4.35
N GLU A 137 44.12 5.43 5.30
CA GLU A 137 43.62 5.34 6.67
C GLU A 137 44.16 6.46 7.58
N GLU A 138 45.46 6.76 7.52
CA GLU A 138 46.14 7.80 8.32
C GLU A 138 45.70 9.21 7.92
N ALA A 139 45.42 9.46 6.64
CA ALA A 139 44.93 10.74 6.15
C ALA A 139 43.50 11.09 6.60
N MET A 140 42.85 10.23 7.39
CA MET A 140 41.60 10.53 8.11
C MET A 140 41.83 10.89 9.59
N ILE A 141 42.91 10.41 10.21
CA ILE A 141 43.26 10.75 11.60
C ILE A 141 43.68 12.23 11.67
N VAL A 142 44.46 12.70 10.70
CA VAL A 142 44.95 14.10 10.64
C VAL A 142 43.80 15.12 10.57
N LYS A 143 42.67 14.78 9.92
CA LYS A 143 41.48 15.66 9.88
C LYS A 143 40.69 15.69 11.18
N LYS A 144 40.85 14.72 12.07
CA LYS A 144 40.16 14.66 13.37
C LYS A 144 40.91 15.41 14.49
N VAL A 145 42.23 15.63 14.32
CA VAL A 145 43.11 16.25 15.32
C VAL A 145 43.27 17.78 15.14
N ALA A 146 42.94 18.33 13.96
CA ALA A 146 43.12 19.76 13.66
C ALA A 146 41.92 20.66 14.07
N LYS A 147 41.34 20.46 15.26
CA LYS A 147 40.33 21.37 15.81
C LYS A 147 40.57 21.67 17.29
N PRO A 148 41.41 22.66 17.65
CA PRO A 148 41.45 23.17 19.01
C PRO A 148 40.28 24.15 19.24
N ALA A 149 39.79 24.12 20.49
CA ALA A 149 38.71 24.95 21.00
C ALA A 149 39.29 26.23 21.65
N SER A 150 38.85 27.40 21.18
CA SER A 150 38.48 28.59 21.98
C SER A 150 38.38 29.81 21.07
N GLU A 151 37.19 30.42 21.00
CA GLU A 151 36.95 31.83 21.35
C GLU A 151 35.55 32.27 20.87
N GLU A 152 34.76 32.76 21.82
CA GLU A 152 33.48 33.40 21.61
C GLU A 152 33.66 34.72 20.84
N LYS A 153 32.87 34.93 19.78
CA LYS A 153 32.45 36.27 19.37
C LYS A 153 31.14 36.23 18.58
N GLN A 154 30.24 37.07 19.04
CA GLN A 154 28.89 37.34 18.57
C GLN A 154 28.84 37.65 17.07
N SER A 155 27.81 37.17 16.35
CA SER A 155 26.96 37.99 15.45
C SER A 155 26.11 37.17 14.48
N LYS A 156 24.79 37.48 14.50
CA LYS A 156 23.81 37.46 13.40
C LYS A 156 23.56 36.16 12.63
N LEU A 157 22.39 35.58 12.91
CA LEU A 157 21.62 34.66 12.06
C LEU A 157 21.59 35.18 10.61
N THR A 158 22.43 34.57 9.77
CA THR A 158 22.35 34.68 8.32
C THR A 158 22.08 33.29 7.80
N VAL A 159 20.90 33.12 7.19
CA VAL A 159 20.46 31.89 6.54
C VAL A 159 21.47 31.50 5.46
N LEU A 160 22.24 30.44 5.69
CA LEU A 160 23.10 29.84 4.68
C LEU A 160 22.33 28.73 3.95
N LYS A 161 21.99 29.07 2.70
CA LYS A 161 21.56 28.19 1.62
C LYS A 161 22.28 26.85 1.65
N LEU A 162 21.51 25.77 1.81
CA LEU A 162 21.95 24.43 1.45
C LEU A 162 21.87 24.31 -0.08
N SER A 163 23.04 24.23 -0.72
CA SER A 163 23.15 23.95 -2.16
C SER A 163 22.66 22.53 -2.45
N SER A 164 21.36 22.43 -2.71
CA SER A 164 20.70 21.23 -3.24
C SER A 164 21.31 20.88 -4.59
N SER A 165 21.78 19.65 -4.74
CA SER A 165 22.14 19.09 -6.04
C SER A 165 20.90 19.10 -6.93
N ARG A 166 21.01 19.80 -8.06
CA ARG A 166 20.06 19.96 -9.16
C ARG A 166 19.05 18.79 -9.29
N LYS A 167 17.83 19.02 -8.81
CA LYS A 167 16.64 18.38 -9.41
C LYS A 167 16.40 19.09 -10.75
N PRO A 168 15.98 18.41 -11.83
CA PRO A 168 15.49 19.11 -13.01
C PRO A 168 14.24 19.90 -12.61
N SER A 169 14.39 21.22 -12.51
CA SER A 169 13.28 22.16 -12.40
C SER A 169 12.61 22.22 -13.77
N ILE A 170 11.43 21.64 -13.87
CA ILE A 170 10.55 21.92 -15.00
C ILE A 170 9.94 23.28 -14.68
N GLU A 171 10.40 24.33 -15.36
CA GLU A 171 9.69 25.60 -15.40
C GLU A 171 8.45 25.38 -16.25
N VAL A 172 7.33 25.13 -15.58
CA VAL A 172 6.03 25.23 -16.24
C VAL A 172 5.66 26.70 -16.19
N GLU A 173 5.57 27.35 -17.34
CA GLU A 173 4.86 28.63 -17.47
C GLU A 173 3.39 28.36 -17.17
N VAL A 174 3.04 28.47 -15.88
CA VAL A 174 1.64 28.47 -15.48
C VAL A 174 1.21 29.92 -15.47
N ASP A 175 0.57 30.33 -16.55
CA ASP A 175 -0.09 31.62 -16.62
C ASP A 175 -1.27 31.64 -15.64
N MET A 176 -1.32 32.66 -14.79
CA MET A 176 -2.37 32.82 -13.78
C MET A 176 -3.75 33.00 -14.42
N ASP A 177 -3.82 33.51 -15.65
CA ASP A 177 -5.08 33.68 -16.35
C ASP A 177 -5.53 32.38 -17.02
N SER A 178 -4.60 31.52 -17.45
CA SER A 178 -4.86 30.13 -17.85
C SER A 178 -5.33 29.26 -16.66
N LEU A 179 -4.76 29.47 -15.47
CA LEU A 179 -5.22 28.85 -14.22
C LEU A 179 -6.63 29.32 -13.85
N LYS A 180 -6.90 30.64 -13.95
CA LYS A 180 -8.25 31.18 -13.75
C LYS A 180 -9.23 30.71 -14.82
N GLN A 181 -8.81 30.50 -16.06
CA GLN A 181 -9.67 29.92 -17.10
C GLN A 181 -9.98 28.44 -16.82
N LEU A 182 -9.03 27.65 -16.33
CA LEU A 182 -9.29 26.28 -15.85
C LEU A 182 -10.22 26.27 -14.63
N VAL A 183 -10.04 27.22 -13.70
CA VAL A 183 -10.91 27.40 -12.52
C VAL A 183 -12.29 27.96 -12.90
N ASN A 184 -12.41 28.74 -13.98
CA ASN A 184 -13.70 29.25 -14.48
C ASN A 184 -14.42 28.25 -15.40
N CYS A 185 -13.70 27.36 -16.10
CA CYS A 185 -14.29 26.21 -16.79
C CYS A 185 -14.73 25.13 -15.81
N SER A 186 -14.12 25.07 -14.63
CA SER A 186 -14.73 24.47 -13.45
C SER A 186 -15.62 25.51 -12.78
N ASN A 187 -16.65 25.95 -13.51
CA ASN A 187 -17.80 26.62 -12.92
C ASN A 187 -18.12 25.82 -11.66
N VAL A 188 -17.81 26.40 -10.51
CA VAL A 188 -18.07 25.82 -9.21
C VAL A 188 -19.58 25.77 -9.17
N GLU A 189 -20.13 24.62 -9.57
CA GLU A 189 -21.46 24.24 -9.15
C GLU A 189 -21.40 24.32 -7.64
N GLN A 190 -21.87 25.47 -7.15
CA GLN A 190 -22.03 25.78 -5.74
C GLN A 190 -22.63 24.54 -5.12
N SER A 191 -21.88 23.98 -4.17
CA SER A 191 -22.11 22.65 -3.63
C SER A 191 -23.60 22.39 -3.46
N GLU A 192 -24.11 21.36 -4.15
CA GLU A 192 -25.46 20.83 -3.95
C GLU A 192 -25.67 20.39 -2.49
N VAL A 193 -24.61 20.40 -1.66
CA VAL A 193 -24.66 20.10 -0.25
C VAL A 193 -23.91 21.15 0.56
N HIS A 194 -24.60 21.72 1.54
CA HIS A 194 -24.05 22.66 2.51
C HIS A 194 -23.66 21.90 3.78
N LEU A 195 -22.40 22.05 4.21
CA LEU A 195 -21.93 21.49 5.47
C LEU A 195 -22.38 22.40 6.61
N VAL A 196 -23.12 21.85 7.58
CA VAL A 196 -23.62 22.61 8.73
C VAL A 196 -22.55 22.71 9.82
N GLY A 197 -21.90 21.58 10.11
CA GLY A 197 -20.84 21.51 11.12
C GLY A 197 -20.68 20.11 11.70
N GLN A 198 -19.67 19.94 12.55
CA GLN A 198 -19.46 18.72 13.33
C GLN A 198 -20.32 18.74 14.59
N LEU A 199 -20.96 17.61 14.93
CA LEU A 199 -21.73 17.48 16.17
C LEU A 199 -20.78 17.44 17.37
N GLU A 200 -21.05 18.27 18.38
CA GLU A 200 -20.28 18.28 19.63
C GLU A 200 -20.25 16.88 20.27
N ALA A 201 -19.06 16.48 20.74
CA ALA A 201 -18.77 15.17 21.33
C ALA A 201 -18.90 13.94 20.41
N SER A 202 -19.06 14.10 19.09
CA SER A 202 -19.10 12.97 18.14
C SER A 202 -18.21 13.19 16.90
N PRO A 203 -17.75 12.11 16.24
CA PRO A 203 -17.03 12.22 14.96
C PRO A 203 -17.98 12.41 13.76
N LEU A 204 -19.25 12.75 14.00
CA LEU A 204 -20.28 12.89 12.97
C LEU A 204 -20.39 14.34 12.49
N TRP A 205 -20.61 14.49 11.20
CA TRP A 205 -20.82 15.77 10.54
C TRP A 205 -22.23 15.86 10.01
N ALA A 206 -22.84 17.03 10.16
CA ALA A 206 -24.17 17.34 9.63
C ALA A 206 -24.05 18.09 8.30
N PHE A 207 -24.93 17.74 7.37
CA PHE A 207 -25.05 18.40 6.07
C PHE A 207 -26.51 18.63 5.71
N HIS A 208 -26.74 19.59 4.84
CA HIS A 208 -28.04 19.91 4.28
C HIS A 208 -27.96 19.88 2.76
N ARG A 209 -28.90 19.17 2.12
CA ARG A 209 -29.06 19.14 0.66
C ARG A 209 -30.33 19.91 0.30
N PRO A 210 -30.31 20.84 -0.67
CA PRO A 210 -31.51 21.51 -1.16
C PRO A 210 -32.57 20.46 -1.56
N GLY A 211 -33.75 20.54 -0.94
CA GLY A 211 -34.86 19.61 -1.22
C GLY A 211 -34.87 18.31 -0.40
N SER A 212 -33.97 18.13 0.57
CA SER A 212 -33.96 16.97 1.47
C SER A 212 -33.69 17.41 2.92
N ASP A 213 -34.15 16.61 3.88
CA ASP A 213 -33.90 16.86 5.31
C ASP A 213 -32.40 16.82 5.65
N ILE A 214 -32.07 17.34 6.84
CA ILE A 214 -30.70 17.36 7.34
C ILE A 214 -30.19 15.92 7.46
N GLY A 215 -28.99 15.66 6.95
CA GLY A 215 -28.32 14.38 7.07
C GLY A 215 -27.11 14.45 7.99
N VAL A 216 -26.73 13.30 8.53
CA VAL A 216 -25.46 13.12 9.26
C VAL A 216 -24.62 12.04 8.61
N PHE A 217 -23.29 12.19 8.67
CA PHE A 217 -22.34 11.22 8.12
C PHE A 217 -21.09 11.11 8.98
N SER A 218 -20.39 9.99 8.84
CA SER A 218 -19.07 9.79 9.43
C SER A 218 -17.99 10.04 8.38
N VAL A 219 -17.03 10.90 8.68
CA VAL A 219 -15.88 11.19 7.79
C VAL A 219 -15.06 9.93 7.52
N ALA A 220 -14.90 9.06 8.53
CA ALA A 220 -14.19 7.80 8.37
C ALA A 220 -14.88 6.88 7.34
N ARG A 221 -16.19 6.68 7.48
CA ARG A 221 -16.97 5.84 6.55
C ARG A 221 -16.99 6.42 5.14
N LEU A 222 -17.10 7.75 5.04
CA LEU A 222 -17.06 8.47 3.76
C LEU A 222 -15.71 8.26 3.06
N GLN A 223 -14.61 8.45 3.80
CA GLN A 223 -13.26 8.27 3.29
C GLN A 223 -13.00 6.81 2.87
N GLU A 224 -13.43 5.83 3.67
CA GLU A 224 -13.39 4.41 3.32
C GLU A 224 -14.12 4.12 2.00
N ALA A 225 -15.36 4.61 1.87
CA ALA A 225 -16.17 4.38 0.67
C ALA A 225 -15.50 4.99 -0.57
N VAL A 226 -15.05 6.24 -0.47
CA VAL A 226 -14.39 6.95 -1.58
C VAL A 226 -13.10 6.24 -2.00
N LYS A 227 -12.20 5.96 -1.05
CA LYS A 227 -10.93 5.29 -1.36
C LYS A 227 -11.13 3.90 -1.95
N PHE A 228 -12.11 3.16 -1.46
CA PHE A 228 -12.43 1.84 -1.99
C PHE A 228 -12.80 1.88 -3.47
N HIS A 229 -13.66 2.81 -3.89
CA HIS A 229 -14.05 2.94 -5.29
C HIS A 229 -12.90 3.43 -6.17
N GLN A 230 -12.08 4.35 -5.66
CA GLN A 230 -10.87 4.79 -6.35
C GLN A 230 -9.89 3.63 -6.58
N HIS A 231 -9.71 2.76 -5.57
CA HIS A 231 -8.87 1.58 -5.70
C HIS A 231 -9.46 0.56 -6.67
N LEU A 232 -10.76 0.29 -6.63
CA LEU A 232 -11.40 -0.60 -7.61
C LEU A 232 -11.15 -0.13 -9.05
N ALA A 233 -11.21 1.19 -9.29
CA ALA A 233 -11.04 1.79 -10.60
C ALA A 233 -9.59 1.85 -11.10
N SER A 234 -8.58 1.92 -10.22
CA SER A 234 -7.20 2.26 -10.64
C SER A 234 -6.07 1.44 -10.00
N PHE A 235 -6.35 0.63 -8.98
CA PHE A 235 -5.30 -0.04 -8.21
C PHE A 235 -4.63 -1.19 -8.99
N ALA A 236 -3.38 -1.03 -9.40
CA ALA A 236 -2.64 -2.12 -10.05
C ALA A 236 -2.03 -3.08 -9.02
N LEU A 237 -2.31 -4.38 -9.17
CA LEU A 237 -1.76 -5.40 -8.27
C LEU A 237 -0.28 -5.66 -8.53
N ALA A 238 0.49 -5.81 -7.46
CA ALA A 238 1.87 -6.31 -7.54
C ALA A 238 1.85 -7.77 -8.01
N VAL A 239 2.72 -8.09 -8.97
CA VAL A 239 2.78 -9.42 -9.60
C VAL A 239 4.00 -10.21 -9.16
N LYS A 240 3.82 -11.54 -9.08
CA LYS A 240 4.87 -12.51 -8.84
C LYS A 240 4.98 -13.42 -10.07
N LEU A 241 6.21 -13.61 -10.55
CA LEU A 241 6.53 -14.62 -11.57
C LEU A 241 6.36 -16.01 -10.97
N LEU A 242 5.65 -16.89 -11.66
CA LEU A 242 5.58 -18.30 -11.27
C LEU A 242 6.87 -19.00 -11.68
N ASP A 243 7.39 -19.84 -10.78
CA ASP A 243 8.54 -20.70 -11.07
C ASP A 243 8.18 -21.68 -12.20
N ASP A 244 6.97 -22.26 -12.14
CA ASP A 244 6.37 -23.09 -13.17
C ASP A 244 5.11 -22.43 -13.74
N SER A 245 5.13 -22.09 -15.03
CA SER A 245 3.96 -21.52 -15.70
C SER A 245 2.77 -22.49 -15.62
N THR A 246 1.60 -21.99 -15.22
CA THR A 246 0.41 -22.84 -15.10
C THR A 246 -0.29 -22.96 -16.46
N PRO A 247 -0.38 -24.15 -17.07
CA PRO A 247 -1.13 -24.32 -18.31
C PRO A 247 -2.61 -24.11 -18.05
N VAL A 248 -3.31 -23.49 -19.01
CA VAL A 248 -4.74 -23.22 -18.95
C VAL A 248 -5.43 -24.00 -20.04
N THR A 249 -6.47 -24.75 -19.69
CA THR A 249 -7.25 -25.51 -20.67
C THR A 249 -8.64 -24.91 -20.86
N SER A 250 -9.22 -25.10 -22.05
CA SER A 250 -10.60 -24.68 -22.36
C SER A 250 -11.64 -25.27 -21.37
N ARG A 251 -11.39 -26.48 -20.83
CA ARG A 251 -12.29 -27.12 -19.86
C ARG A 251 -12.35 -26.41 -18.51
N GLU A 252 -11.24 -25.84 -18.05
CA GLU A 252 -11.16 -25.17 -16.75
C GLU A 252 -11.75 -23.76 -16.79
N VAL A 253 -11.55 -23.07 -17.91
CA VAL A 253 -12.00 -21.68 -18.11
C VAL A 253 -13.42 -21.60 -18.64
N GLY A 254 -13.85 -22.56 -19.46
CA GLY A 254 -15.13 -22.51 -20.18
C GLY A 254 -14.95 -22.01 -21.60
N GLN A 255 -15.78 -22.52 -22.52
CA GLN A 255 -15.59 -22.29 -23.96
C GLN A 255 -15.81 -20.83 -24.38
N ALA A 256 -16.76 -20.12 -23.76
CA ALA A 256 -17.05 -18.74 -24.11
C ALA A 256 -15.91 -17.80 -23.67
N GLU A 257 -15.45 -18.00 -22.43
CA GLU A 257 -14.31 -17.31 -21.83
C GLU A 257 -13.02 -17.63 -22.56
N TRP A 258 -12.83 -18.88 -23.00
CA TRP A 258 -11.70 -19.30 -23.83
C TRP A 258 -11.68 -18.57 -25.18
N ASN A 259 -12.81 -18.54 -25.89
CA ASN A 259 -12.92 -17.82 -27.16
C ASN A 259 -12.63 -16.32 -26.98
N LEU A 260 -13.11 -15.71 -25.88
CA LEU A 260 -12.78 -14.34 -25.54
C LEU A 260 -11.28 -14.17 -25.31
N LEU A 261 -10.66 -15.03 -24.49
CA LEU A 261 -9.23 -14.98 -24.19
C LEU A 261 -8.38 -15.02 -25.46
N LEU A 262 -8.72 -15.89 -26.42
CA LEU A 262 -8.02 -15.99 -27.69
C LEU A 262 -8.21 -14.75 -28.57
N SER A 263 -9.34 -14.05 -28.46
CA SER A 263 -9.67 -12.85 -29.23
C SER A 263 -9.00 -11.56 -28.74
N LEU A 264 -8.39 -11.58 -27.55
CA LEU A 264 -7.75 -10.39 -26.96
C LEU A 264 -6.47 -10.00 -27.71
N GLU A 265 -6.09 -8.72 -27.60
CA GLU A 265 -4.88 -8.20 -28.22
C GLU A 265 -3.61 -8.84 -27.62
N ARG A 266 -2.76 -9.37 -28.50
CA ARG A 266 -1.51 -10.06 -28.17
C ARG A 266 -0.30 -9.20 -28.54
N SER A 267 0.75 -9.28 -27.73
CA SER A 267 2.08 -8.78 -28.06
C SER A 267 2.79 -9.73 -29.06
N PRO A 268 3.84 -9.31 -29.76
CA PRO A 268 4.60 -10.19 -30.66
C PRO A 268 5.23 -11.40 -29.95
N ASN A 269 5.35 -11.35 -28.62
CA ASN A 269 5.85 -12.45 -27.80
C ASN A 269 4.72 -13.39 -27.31
N GLY A 270 3.49 -13.25 -27.84
CA GLY A 270 2.35 -14.07 -27.44
C GLY A 270 1.65 -13.66 -26.13
N VAL A 271 2.16 -12.64 -25.40
CA VAL A 271 1.56 -12.19 -24.13
C VAL A 271 0.36 -11.28 -24.38
N ILE A 272 -0.76 -11.55 -23.70
CA ILE A 272 -1.99 -10.75 -23.74
C ILE A 272 -1.79 -9.38 -23.09
N ARG A 273 -2.20 -8.30 -23.78
CA ARG A 273 -2.00 -6.90 -23.36
C ARG A 273 -3.21 -6.22 -22.74
N ASP A 274 -4.28 -6.95 -22.49
CA ASP A 274 -5.49 -6.37 -21.91
C ASP A 274 -5.20 -5.75 -20.54
N SER A 275 -5.43 -4.43 -20.43
CA SER A 275 -5.18 -3.66 -19.22
C SER A 275 -5.94 -4.20 -18.00
N ARG A 276 -7.11 -4.83 -18.22
CA ARG A 276 -7.96 -5.35 -17.14
C ARG A 276 -7.39 -6.66 -16.59
N LEU A 277 -6.80 -7.51 -17.42
CA LEU A 277 -6.07 -8.70 -16.97
C LEU A 277 -4.79 -8.29 -16.23
N VAL A 278 -4.01 -7.39 -16.84
CA VAL A 278 -2.71 -6.94 -16.29
C VAL A 278 -2.89 -6.21 -14.95
N SER A 279 -3.89 -5.34 -14.82
CA SER A 279 -4.17 -4.60 -13.57
C SER A 279 -4.73 -5.50 -12.47
N ASN A 280 -5.34 -6.63 -12.85
CA ASN A 280 -5.68 -7.72 -11.94
C ASN A 280 -4.50 -8.63 -11.61
N GLY A 281 -3.31 -8.35 -12.15
CA GLY A 281 -2.07 -9.06 -11.87
C GLY A 281 -1.90 -10.37 -12.63
N PHE A 282 -2.66 -10.58 -13.72
CA PHE A 282 -2.56 -11.77 -14.56
C PHE A 282 -1.85 -11.48 -15.85
N PHE A 283 -0.83 -12.29 -16.15
CA PHE A 283 -0.14 -12.28 -17.43
C PHE A 283 -0.27 -13.66 -18.05
N VAL A 284 -0.94 -13.69 -19.19
CA VAL A 284 -1.24 -14.90 -19.94
C VAL A 284 -0.46 -14.84 -21.26
N GLU A 285 0.27 -15.91 -21.53
CA GLU A 285 1.04 -16.12 -22.76
C GLU A 285 0.36 -17.20 -23.59
N ILE A 286 0.18 -16.92 -24.89
CA ILE A 286 -0.36 -17.85 -25.86
C ILE A 286 0.76 -18.25 -26.81
N ILE A 287 1.12 -19.52 -26.79
CA ILE A 287 2.16 -20.09 -27.63
C ILE A 287 1.47 -20.73 -28.84
N GLU A 288 1.64 -20.10 -30.00
CA GLU A 288 1.14 -20.63 -31.26
C GLU A 288 1.96 -21.84 -31.71
N ALA A 289 1.27 -22.94 -31.99
CA ALA A 289 1.88 -24.14 -32.55
C ALA A 289 2.34 -23.89 -34.00
N HIS A 290 3.63 -23.63 -34.18
CA HIS A 290 4.22 -23.48 -35.50
C HIS A 290 4.35 -24.86 -36.17
N GLY A 291 3.32 -25.31 -36.91
CA GLY A 291 3.41 -26.55 -37.68
C GLY A 291 2.15 -27.40 -37.83
N GLY A 292 0.96 -26.89 -37.53
CA GLY A 292 -0.31 -27.48 -37.97
C GLY A 292 -0.78 -28.76 -37.26
N VAL A 293 -0.12 -29.20 -36.18
CA VAL A 293 -0.48 -30.45 -35.47
C VAL A 293 -0.73 -30.25 -33.96
N GLU A 294 -0.31 -29.13 -33.37
CA GLU A 294 -0.53 -28.87 -31.93
C GLU A 294 -1.56 -27.75 -31.72
N GLU A 295 -2.40 -27.88 -30.68
CA GLU A 295 -3.36 -26.86 -30.27
C GLU A 295 -2.63 -25.65 -29.65
N GLU A 296 -3.21 -24.44 -29.73
CA GLU A 296 -2.66 -23.25 -29.06
C GLU A 296 -2.51 -23.51 -27.55
N VAL A 297 -1.29 -23.41 -27.03
CA VAL A 297 -1.03 -23.65 -25.61
C VAL A 297 -1.04 -22.33 -24.87
N VAL A 298 -1.99 -22.19 -23.93
CA VAL A 298 -2.15 -21.00 -23.10
C VAL A 298 -1.53 -21.24 -21.72
N LYS A 299 -0.72 -20.29 -21.24
CA LYS A 299 0.00 -20.40 -19.97
C LYS A 299 -0.10 -19.13 -19.14
N ILE A 300 -0.36 -19.26 -17.84
CA ILE A 300 -0.25 -18.15 -16.88
C ILE A 300 1.20 -18.06 -16.42
N THR A 301 1.81 -16.91 -16.63
CA THR A 301 3.22 -16.65 -16.28
C THR A 301 3.34 -15.84 -15.00
N TYR A 302 2.42 -14.88 -14.77
CA TYR A 302 2.40 -14.07 -13.55
C TYR A 302 1.02 -14.09 -12.91
N VAL A 303 1.02 -14.08 -11.58
CA VAL A 303 -0.16 -13.96 -10.72
C VAL A 303 0.04 -12.85 -9.67
N PRO A 304 -1.03 -12.37 -9.03
CA PRO A 304 -0.91 -11.42 -7.93
C PRO A 304 -0.06 -11.94 -6.77
N GLN A 305 0.92 -11.15 -6.33
CA GLN A 305 1.86 -11.53 -5.26
C GLN A 305 1.18 -11.67 -3.89
N ASN A 306 0.23 -10.79 -3.58
CA ASN A 306 -0.34 -10.63 -2.24
C ASN A 306 -1.72 -11.29 -2.10
N ILE A 307 -2.13 -12.13 -3.05
CA ILE A 307 -3.40 -12.85 -3.03
C ILE A 307 -3.09 -14.35 -3.11
N SER A 308 -3.37 -15.06 -2.02
CA SER A 308 -3.15 -16.50 -1.94
C SER A 308 -4.11 -17.28 -2.85
N TYR A 309 -3.64 -18.39 -3.41
CA TYR A 309 -4.45 -19.30 -4.24
C TYR A 309 -5.16 -18.58 -5.40
N CYS A 310 -4.42 -17.70 -6.09
CA CYS A 310 -4.89 -16.95 -7.24
C CYS A 310 -4.38 -17.64 -8.52
N GLY A 311 -5.28 -18.07 -9.41
CA GLY A 311 -4.91 -18.89 -10.57
C GLY A 311 -5.98 -18.90 -11.67
N VAL A 312 -6.26 -20.09 -12.20
CA VAL A 312 -7.18 -20.28 -13.34
C VAL A 312 -8.62 -19.89 -12.99
N GLU A 313 -9.05 -20.10 -11.74
CA GLU A 313 -10.40 -19.74 -11.28
C GLU A 313 -10.66 -18.22 -11.37
N GLU A 314 -9.71 -17.41 -10.90
CA GLU A 314 -9.82 -15.95 -10.96
C GLU A 314 -9.67 -15.43 -12.38
N LEU A 315 -8.83 -16.06 -13.20
CA LEU A 315 -8.73 -15.74 -14.62
C LEU A 315 -10.08 -15.95 -15.31
N ARG A 316 -10.72 -17.10 -15.06
CA ARG A 316 -12.07 -17.39 -15.55
C ARG A 316 -13.07 -16.37 -15.06
N GLU A 317 -13.04 -15.99 -13.78
CA GLU A 317 -13.95 -15.00 -13.22
C GLU A 317 -13.79 -13.64 -13.93
N ILE A 318 -12.55 -13.19 -14.17
CA ILE A 318 -12.27 -11.95 -14.92
C ILE A 318 -12.86 -12.04 -16.33
N LEU A 319 -12.63 -13.14 -17.04
CA LEU A 319 -13.17 -13.35 -18.40
C LEU A 319 -14.70 -13.38 -18.40
N GLY A 320 -15.32 -14.00 -17.40
CA GLY A 320 -16.78 -13.99 -17.22
C GLY A 320 -17.33 -12.57 -17.00
N LEU A 321 -16.67 -11.77 -16.16
CA LEU A 321 -17.03 -10.36 -15.95
C LEU A 321 -16.87 -9.53 -17.23
N LEU A 322 -15.86 -9.82 -18.04
CA LEU A 322 -15.65 -9.19 -19.34
C LEU A 322 -16.74 -9.56 -20.35
N LEU A 323 -17.18 -10.81 -20.38
CA LEU A 323 -18.31 -11.23 -21.20
C LEU A 323 -19.61 -10.56 -20.77
N GLN A 324 -19.83 -10.44 -19.46
CA GLN A 324 -21.06 -9.85 -18.91
C GLN A 324 -21.17 -8.34 -19.21
N HIS A 325 -20.08 -7.59 -19.07
CA HIS A 325 -20.09 -6.12 -19.19
C HIS A 325 -19.62 -5.64 -20.58
N GLY A 326 -19.01 -6.52 -21.39
CA GLY A 326 -18.57 -6.25 -22.75
C GLY A 326 -17.25 -5.47 -22.85
N PRO A 327 -16.92 -4.95 -24.05
CA PRO A 327 -15.62 -4.32 -24.31
C PRO A 327 -15.43 -2.98 -23.58
N GLN A 328 -16.53 -2.29 -23.24
CA GLN A 328 -16.51 -1.01 -22.51
C GLN A 328 -16.51 -1.17 -20.98
N ALA A 329 -16.34 -2.40 -20.48
CA ALA A 329 -16.30 -2.67 -19.06
C ALA A 329 -15.14 -1.93 -18.39
N SER A 330 -15.46 -1.24 -17.29
CA SER A 330 -14.45 -0.58 -16.46
C SER A 330 -13.64 -1.59 -15.66
N LEU A 331 -12.41 -1.23 -15.28
CA LEU A 331 -11.56 -2.07 -14.43
C LEU A 331 -12.25 -2.48 -13.13
N ALA A 332 -13.04 -1.59 -12.53
CA ALA A 332 -13.79 -1.84 -11.31
C ALA A 332 -14.83 -2.97 -11.48
N GLN A 333 -15.45 -3.08 -12.65
CA GLN A 333 -16.44 -4.12 -12.97
C GLN A 333 -15.79 -5.48 -13.30
N CYS A 334 -14.51 -5.48 -13.66
CA CYS A 334 -13.75 -6.67 -14.03
C CYS A 334 -12.85 -7.17 -12.90
N ARG A 335 -13.09 -6.77 -11.65
CA ARG A 335 -12.34 -7.28 -10.49
C ARG A 335 -12.95 -8.59 -9.99
N PRO A 336 -12.17 -9.68 -9.90
CA PRO A 336 -12.66 -10.92 -9.29
C PRO A 336 -12.84 -10.75 -7.78
N LEU A 337 -13.69 -11.57 -7.17
CA LEU A 337 -14.10 -11.42 -5.76
C LEU A 337 -12.91 -11.45 -4.78
N LYS A 338 -11.90 -12.28 -5.04
CA LYS A 338 -10.67 -12.34 -4.24
C LYS A 338 -9.90 -11.00 -4.30
N VAL A 339 -9.83 -10.38 -5.47
CA VAL A 339 -9.18 -9.07 -5.66
C VAL A 339 -9.98 -7.96 -4.99
N ILE A 340 -11.31 -7.96 -5.12
CA ILE A 340 -12.17 -6.99 -4.41
C ILE A 340 -11.94 -7.08 -2.90
N SER A 341 -11.88 -8.30 -2.36
CA SER A 341 -11.65 -8.55 -0.93
C SER A 341 -10.26 -8.09 -0.50
N PHE A 342 -9.23 -8.36 -1.30
CA PHE A 342 -7.88 -7.85 -1.06
C PHE A 342 -7.83 -6.33 -1.03
N ILE A 343 -8.40 -5.66 -2.05
CA ILE A 343 -8.47 -4.19 -2.13
C ILE A 343 -9.20 -3.62 -0.92
N ARG A 344 -10.30 -4.25 -0.50
CA ARG A 344 -11.04 -3.85 0.71
C ARG A 344 -10.14 -3.86 1.95
N SER A 345 -9.33 -4.90 2.11
CA SER A 345 -8.38 -5.00 3.22
C SER A 345 -7.21 -4.01 3.11
N GLU A 346 -6.74 -3.70 1.90
CA GLU A 346 -5.73 -2.65 1.69
C GLU A 346 -6.27 -1.27 2.08
N VAL A 347 -7.49 -0.94 1.68
CA VAL A 347 -8.15 0.33 2.03
C VAL A 347 -8.37 0.43 3.54
N MET A 348 -8.75 -0.66 4.21
CA MET A 348 -8.85 -0.70 5.67
C MET A 348 -7.50 -0.39 6.35
N ARG A 349 -6.40 -0.99 5.86
CA ARG A 349 -5.05 -0.72 6.36
C ARG A 349 -4.59 0.70 6.08
N GLU A 350 -4.97 1.26 4.94
CA GLU A 350 -4.59 2.62 4.56
C GLU A 350 -5.36 3.65 5.39
N CYS A 351 -6.68 3.50 5.52
CA CYS A 351 -7.53 4.38 6.32
C CYS A 351 -7.16 4.35 7.81
N SER A 352 -6.81 3.18 8.37
CA SER A 352 -6.41 3.09 9.78
C SER A 352 -5.09 3.79 10.11
N ARG A 353 -4.24 4.04 9.10
CA ARG A 353 -2.96 4.75 9.26
C ARG A 353 -3.06 6.25 8.98
N GLN A 354 -4.14 6.69 8.35
CA GLN A 354 -4.30 8.08 7.93
C GLN A 354 -5.15 8.86 8.93
N GLU A 355 -4.74 10.09 9.21
CA GLU A 355 -5.56 11.03 9.99
C GLU A 355 -6.80 11.47 9.20
N LEU A 356 -7.93 11.56 9.89
CA LEU A 356 -9.18 12.02 9.29
C LEU A 356 -9.08 13.51 8.97
N PRO A 357 -9.60 13.96 7.82
CA PRO A 357 -9.64 15.37 7.50
C PRO A 357 -10.53 16.11 8.50
N THR A 358 -9.98 17.13 9.14
CA THR A 358 -10.68 18.01 10.10
C THR A 358 -11.11 19.34 9.47
N CYS A 359 -10.51 19.72 8.33
CA CYS A 359 -10.83 20.93 7.60
C CYS A 359 -12.24 20.82 6.97
N PRO A 360 -13.19 21.72 7.29
CA PRO A 360 -14.55 21.70 6.75
C PRO A 360 -14.60 21.71 5.22
N ASP A 361 -13.73 22.48 4.57
CA ASP A 361 -13.68 22.58 3.10
C ASP A 361 -13.32 21.24 2.46
N LEU A 362 -12.32 20.55 3.03
CA LEU A 362 -11.90 19.24 2.55
C LEU A 362 -12.97 18.17 2.79
N VAL A 363 -13.65 18.23 3.93
CA VAL A 363 -14.78 17.34 4.24
C VAL A 363 -15.95 17.57 3.28
N SER A 364 -16.25 18.84 2.98
CA SER A 364 -17.29 19.20 2.00
C SER A 364 -16.94 18.69 0.60
N GLN A 365 -15.71 18.90 0.13
CA GLN A 365 -15.24 18.39 -1.15
C GLN A 365 -15.32 16.85 -1.23
N LEU A 366 -14.92 16.15 -0.17
CA LEU A 366 -15.00 14.70 -0.09
C LEU A 366 -16.45 14.20 -0.17
N LEU A 367 -17.37 14.88 0.52
CA LEU A 367 -18.79 14.55 0.50
C LEU A 367 -19.40 14.79 -0.90
N SER A 368 -19.10 15.92 -1.52
CA SER A 368 -19.53 16.22 -2.89
C SER A 368 -18.99 15.21 -3.89
N TYR A 369 -17.71 14.81 -3.75
CA TYR A 369 -17.12 13.77 -4.59
C TYR A 369 -17.86 12.44 -4.44
N TRP A 370 -18.12 12.01 -3.20
CA TRP A 370 -18.82 10.75 -2.93
C TRP A 370 -20.24 10.77 -3.50
N LEU A 371 -21.00 11.84 -3.30
CA LEU A 371 -22.38 11.96 -3.81
C LEU A 371 -22.44 11.84 -5.34
N ARG A 372 -21.48 12.45 -6.04
CA ARG A 372 -21.45 12.44 -7.51
C ARG A 372 -20.93 11.13 -8.09
N ASN A 373 -19.91 10.52 -7.49
CA ASN A 373 -19.15 9.43 -8.13
C ASN A 373 -19.32 8.06 -7.48
N VAL A 374 -19.76 7.99 -6.21
CA VAL A 374 -19.77 6.74 -5.43
C VAL A 374 -21.17 6.37 -4.97
N ALA A 375 -21.95 7.34 -4.51
CA ALA A 375 -23.32 7.14 -4.03
C ALA A 375 -24.25 6.44 -5.05
N PRO A 376 -24.15 6.67 -6.38
CA PRO A 376 -24.94 5.92 -7.36
C PRO A 376 -24.64 4.42 -7.36
N ASN A 377 -23.42 4.02 -6.99
CA ASN A 377 -22.96 2.64 -7.00
C ASN A 377 -23.16 1.98 -5.63
N THR A 378 -22.79 2.66 -4.54
CA THR A 378 -22.92 2.14 -3.18
C THR A 378 -23.17 3.25 -2.16
N GLN A 379 -24.05 2.97 -1.20
CA GLN A 379 -24.39 3.88 -0.10
C GLN A 379 -23.67 3.54 1.22
N SER A 380 -22.79 2.53 1.19
CA SER A 380 -22.13 1.96 2.36
C SER A 380 -20.61 2.04 2.28
N CYS A 381 -19.95 2.00 3.45
CA CYS A 381 -18.50 1.90 3.53
C CYS A 381 -18.01 0.47 3.34
N ILE A 382 -16.70 0.25 3.43
CA ILE A 382 -16.06 -1.06 3.29
C ILE A 382 -16.57 -2.11 4.30
N HIS A 383 -17.18 -1.65 5.40
CA HIS A 383 -17.79 -2.47 6.45
C HIS A 383 -19.29 -2.70 6.24
N TYR A 384 -19.85 -2.30 5.09
CA TYR A 384 -21.27 -2.39 4.76
C TYR A 384 -22.20 -1.53 5.63
N HIS A 385 -21.65 -0.61 6.43
CA HIS A 385 -22.43 0.39 7.16
C HIS A 385 -22.76 1.58 6.26
N PRO A 386 -23.97 2.15 6.37
CA PRO A 386 -24.33 3.35 5.61
C PRO A 386 -23.40 4.52 5.91
N VAL A 387 -23.07 5.28 4.87
CA VAL A 387 -22.21 6.48 4.97
C VAL A 387 -22.99 7.64 5.54
N THR A 388 -24.22 7.86 5.06
CA THR A 388 -25.12 8.94 5.47
C THR A 388 -26.39 8.39 6.13
N HIS A 389 -26.89 9.08 7.14
CA HIS A 389 -28.20 8.86 7.75
C HIS A 389 -29.05 10.14 7.63
N ALA A 390 -30.33 10.02 7.28
CA ALA A 390 -31.25 11.15 7.30
C ALA A 390 -31.77 11.38 8.73
N LEU A 391 -31.77 12.64 9.17
CA LEU A 391 -32.44 13.06 10.40
C LEU A 391 -33.86 13.50 10.00
N ASN A 392 -34.79 12.57 9.95
CA ASN A 392 -36.19 12.92 9.76
C ASN A 392 -36.72 13.53 11.06
N PRO A 393 -37.33 14.72 11.03
CA PRO A 393 -38.09 15.20 12.17
C PRO A 393 -39.33 14.31 12.31
N SER A 394 -39.36 13.53 13.40
CA SER A 394 -40.50 12.73 13.83
C SER A 394 -41.69 13.58 14.25
#